data_AF-G4T7J2-F1
#
_entry.id   AF-G4T7J2-F1
#
_cell.length_a   1.000
_cell.length_b   1.000
_cell.length_c   1.000
_cell.angle_alpha   90.00
_cell.angle_beta   90.00
_cell.angle_gamma   90.00
#
_symmetry.space_group_name_H-M   'P 1'
#
loop_
_entity.id
_entity.type
_entity.pdbx_description
1 polymer ?
#
loop_
_entity_poly.entity_id
_entity_poly.type
_entity_poly.pdbx_seq_one_letter_code
_entity_poly.pdbx_strand_id
1 'polypeptide(L)'
;MNRFRFFFHRIPGDWLVYGIMGTNVLIFFCFGVAETAFKNGDPQLLKWMYENSTSSAENIRQGRLWTLVTSAFAHQATDHLFMNTLGLWMFCPAVAQSLGSYAFLKVYLTGAIGCDLMSAYWNQNRFTRSMGASGALCAIMSFTACMSPRASVALYGIIPMPLWAVVAGIFLYDLYGARSRGHVSTDFAGHIGGTLTGMGLFLVRRRLGIP
;
A
#
# COMPACT_ATOMS: atom_id res chain seq x y z
N MET A 1 4.37 15.24 -24.62
CA MET A 1 4.03 14.78 -23.23
C MET A 1 2.52 14.65 -23.13
N ASN A 2 1.95 13.48 -22.77
CA ASN A 2 0.48 13.29 -22.79
C ASN A 2 -0.21 14.10 -21.68
N ARG A 3 -1.40 14.65 -21.98
CA ARG A 3 -2.20 15.53 -21.07
C ARG A 3 -2.35 14.97 -19.65
N PHE A 4 -2.47 13.65 -19.51
CA PHE A 4 -2.55 12.96 -18.23
C PHE A 4 -1.29 13.14 -17.36
N ARG A 5 -0.10 12.96 -17.93
CA ARG A 5 1.16 13.19 -17.21
C ARG A 5 1.31 14.65 -16.78
N PHE A 6 0.90 15.57 -17.65
CA PHE A 6 0.96 17.00 -17.39
C PHE A 6 0.08 17.43 -16.22
N PHE A 7 -1.12 16.85 -16.07
CA PHE A 7 -1.99 17.12 -14.93
C PHE A 7 -1.33 16.79 -13.59
N PHE A 8 -0.80 15.57 -13.45
CA PHE A 8 -0.16 15.15 -12.19
C PHE A 8 1.10 15.94 -11.85
N HIS A 9 1.86 16.41 -12.85
CA HIS A 9 3.02 17.26 -12.62
C HIS A 9 2.68 18.62 -11.97
N ARG A 10 1.42 19.07 -12.06
CA ARG A 10 0.99 20.33 -11.43
C ARG A 10 0.55 20.17 -9.98
N ILE A 11 0.27 18.95 -9.54
CA ILE A 11 -0.13 18.68 -8.15
C ILE A 11 1.16 18.62 -7.33
N PRO A 12 1.34 19.46 -6.30
CA PRO A 12 2.50 19.34 -5.43
C PRO A 12 2.45 17.99 -4.68
N GLY A 13 3.62 17.38 -4.44
CA GLY A 13 3.72 16.03 -3.90
C GLY A 13 2.89 15.82 -2.63
N ASP A 14 2.90 16.80 -1.73
CA ASP A 14 2.21 16.73 -0.44
C ASP A 14 0.68 16.64 -0.62
N TRP A 15 0.12 17.42 -1.55
CA TRP A 15 -1.32 17.39 -1.83
C TRP A 15 -1.76 16.04 -2.41
N LEU A 16 -0.90 15.38 -3.19
CA LEU A 16 -1.18 14.03 -3.66
C LEU A 16 -1.24 13.04 -2.49
N VAL A 17 -0.28 13.13 -1.56
CA VAL A 17 -0.25 12.27 -0.36
C VAL A 17 -1.46 12.54 0.54
N TYR A 18 -1.81 13.80 0.76
CA TYR A 18 -3.01 14.17 1.52
C TYR A 18 -4.30 13.69 0.84
N GLY A 19 -4.35 13.69 -0.50
CA GLY A 19 -5.45 13.09 -1.25
C GLY A 19 -5.59 11.59 -1.02
N ILE A 20 -4.47 10.86 -0.98
CA ILE A 20 -4.45 9.42 -0.65
C ILE A 20 -4.94 9.21 0.79
N MET A 21 -4.41 9.96 1.76
CA MET A 21 -4.83 9.87 3.17
C MET A 21 -6.32 10.19 3.33
N GLY A 22 -6.81 11.25 2.69
CA GLY A 22 -8.22 11.62 2.71
C GLY A 22 -9.12 10.54 2.10
N THR A 23 -8.67 9.88 1.04
CA THR A 23 -9.38 8.74 0.43
C THR A 23 -9.43 7.54 1.40
N ASN A 24 -8.33 7.25 2.10
CA ASN A 24 -8.30 6.18 3.11
C ASN A 24 -9.31 6.44 4.24
N VAL A 25 -9.33 7.66 4.75
CA VAL A 25 -10.27 8.09 5.81
C VAL A 25 -11.71 8.01 5.32
N LEU A 26 -11.99 8.48 4.11
CA LEU A 26 -13.33 8.41 3.52
C LEU A 26 -13.82 6.96 3.41
N ILE A 27 -13.00 6.06 2.85
CA ILE A 27 -13.37 4.65 2.68
C ILE A 27 -13.52 3.96 4.03
N PHE A 28 -12.70 4.29 5.03
CA PHE A 28 -12.87 3.81 6.40
C PHE A 28 -14.23 4.19 6.99
N PHE A 29 -14.68 5.44 6.81
CA PHE A 29 -16.02 5.85 7.24
C PHE A 29 -17.13 5.12 6.46
N CYS A 30 -16.95 4.86 5.17
CA CYS A 30 -17.88 4.03 4.40
C CYS A 30 -17.99 2.61 4.97
N PHE A 31 -16.89 2.00 5.44
CA PHE A 31 -16.94 0.74 6.18
C PHE A 31 -17.74 0.86 7.48
N GLY A 32 -17.56 1.92 8.25
CA GLY A 32 -18.35 2.16 9.48
C GLY A 32 -19.86 2.30 9.23
N VAL A 33 -20.25 2.97 8.14
CA VAL A 33 -21.66 3.03 7.69
C VAL A 33 -22.17 1.63 7.32
N ALA A 34 -21.36 0.88 6.56
CA ALA A 34 -21.70 -0.48 6.15
C ALA A 34 -21.83 -1.45 7.33
N GLU A 35 -20.97 -1.34 8.34
CA GLU A 35 -21.06 -2.11 9.58
C GLU A 35 -22.31 -1.74 10.40
N THR A 36 -22.70 -0.46 10.40
CA THR A 36 -23.93 -0.02 11.07
C THR A 36 -25.16 -0.60 10.37
N ALA A 37 -25.20 -0.58 9.03
CA ALA A 37 -26.26 -1.23 8.26
C ALA A 37 -26.33 -2.74 8.53
N PHE A 38 -25.18 -3.41 8.60
CA PHE A 38 -25.09 -4.84 8.95
C PHE A 38 -25.66 -5.12 10.34
N LYS A 39 -25.32 -4.32 11.35
CA LYS A 39 -25.86 -4.43 12.72
C LYS A 39 -27.37 -4.22 12.78
N ASN A 40 -27.92 -3.45 11.83
CA ASN A 40 -29.36 -3.23 11.68
C ASN A 40 -30.06 -4.30 10.81
N GLY A 41 -29.35 -5.34 10.38
CA GLY A 41 -29.92 -6.48 9.64
C GLY A 41 -29.77 -6.42 8.12
N ASP A 42 -29.12 -5.39 7.55
CA ASP A 42 -28.84 -5.32 6.10
C ASP A 42 -27.35 -5.58 5.81
N PRO A 43 -26.98 -6.80 5.35
CA PRO A 43 -25.59 -7.14 5.07
C PRO A 43 -25.10 -6.69 3.69
N GLN A 44 -25.97 -6.17 2.82
CA GLN A 44 -25.66 -5.97 1.41
C GLN A 44 -24.51 -4.97 1.22
N LEU A 45 -24.56 -3.85 1.94
CA LEU A 45 -23.54 -2.81 1.82
C LEU A 45 -22.18 -3.30 2.33
N LEU A 46 -22.13 -4.00 3.47
CA LEU A 46 -20.89 -4.52 4.02
C LEU A 46 -20.27 -5.57 3.08
N LYS A 47 -21.09 -6.48 2.57
CA LYS A 47 -20.66 -7.46 1.56
C LYS A 47 -20.09 -6.77 0.32
N TRP A 48 -20.79 -5.76 -0.20
CA TRP A 48 -20.33 -4.99 -1.36
C TRP A 48 -18.98 -4.31 -1.10
N MET A 49 -18.80 -3.73 0.09
CA MET A 49 -17.54 -3.09 0.49
C MET A 49 -16.37 -4.08 0.50
N TYR A 50 -16.54 -5.26 1.09
CA TYR A 50 -15.52 -6.31 1.04
C TYR A 50 -15.22 -6.75 -0.39
N GLU A 51 -16.25 -6.96 -1.20
CA GLU A 51 -16.10 -7.47 -2.57
C GLU A 51 -15.43 -6.48 -3.53
N ASN A 52 -15.51 -5.17 -3.26
CA ASN A 52 -15.04 -4.14 -4.18
C ASN A 52 -13.90 -3.27 -3.64
N SER A 53 -13.68 -3.26 -2.33
CA SER A 53 -12.65 -2.46 -1.68
C SER A 53 -11.56 -3.30 -1.02
N THR A 54 -11.67 -4.63 -1.01
CA THR A 54 -10.60 -5.52 -0.52
C THR A 54 -10.22 -6.53 -1.59
N SER A 55 -8.99 -7.02 -1.54
CA SER A 55 -8.45 -7.96 -2.53
C SER A 55 -8.29 -9.36 -1.96
N SER A 56 -8.52 -10.38 -2.77
CA SER A 56 -8.28 -11.77 -2.42
C SER A 56 -8.09 -12.61 -3.67
N ALA A 57 -7.62 -13.84 -3.52
CA ALA A 57 -7.55 -14.79 -4.63
C ALA A 57 -8.91 -14.99 -5.31
N GLU A 58 -10.00 -15.01 -4.54
CA GLU A 58 -11.35 -15.15 -5.07
C GLU A 58 -11.78 -13.93 -5.87
N ASN A 59 -11.50 -12.72 -5.39
CA ASN A 59 -11.79 -11.48 -6.12
C ASN A 59 -11.11 -11.49 -7.51
N ILE A 60 -9.85 -11.90 -7.56
CA ILE A 60 -9.08 -11.98 -8.82
C ILE A 60 -9.68 -13.04 -9.75
N ARG A 61 -10.01 -14.24 -9.22
CA ARG A 61 -10.64 -15.32 -10.00
C ARG A 61 -12.01 -14.92 -10.58
N GLN A 62 -12.75 -14.10 -9.86
CA GLN A 62 -14.04 -13.54 -10.30
C GLN A 62 -13.89 -12.34 -11.26
N GLY A 63 -12.66 -12.00 -11.68
CA GLY A 63 -12.41 -10.89 -12.61
C GLY A 63 -12.49 -9.49 -11.98
N ARG A 64 -12.53 -9.39 -10.65
CA ARG A 64 -12.60 -8.11 -9.92
C ARG A 64 -11.22 -7.45 -9.78
N LEU A 65 -10.54 -7.23 -10.91
CA LEU A 65 -9.15 -6.76 -10.94
C LEU A 65 -8.94 -5.35 -10.36
N TRP A 66 -10.00 -4.54 -10.28
CA TRP A 66 -9.94 -3.23 -9.61
C TRP A 66 -9.60 -3.36 -8.12
N THR A 67 -9.90 -4.51 -7.50
CA THR A 67 -9.58 -4.76 -6.10
C THR A 67 -8.09 -4.72 -5.80
N LEU A 68 -7.24 -4.97 -6.81
CA LEU A 68 -5.77 -4.83 -6.71
C LEU A 68 -5.31 -3.40 -6.42
N VAL A 69 -6.18 -2.43 -6.65
CA VAL A 69 -5.91 -0.99 -6.44
C VAL A 69 -6.77 -0.45 -5.32
N THR A 70 -8.06 -0.78 -5.26
CA THR A 70 -8.96 -0.24 -4.25
C THR A 70 -8.64 -0.75 -2.84
N SER A 71 -8.09 -1.95 -2.71
CA SER A 71 -7.55 -2.52 -1.45
C SER A 71 -6.59 -1.58 -0.74
N ALA A 72 -5.74 -0.87 -1.49
CA ALA A 72 -4.72 0.03 -0.94
C ALA A 72 -5.29 1.20 -0.15
N PHE A 73 -6.59 1.47 -0.30
CA PHE A 73 -7.28 2.56 0.38
C PHE A 73 -8.24 2.08 1.48
N ALA A 74 -8.53 0.78 1.52
CA ALA A 74 -9.49 0.22 2.45
C ALA A 74 -8.88 -0.12 3.80
N HIS A 75 -9.54 0.31 4.88
CA HIS A 75 -9.17 0.01 6.27
C HIS A 75 -10.46 -0.31 7.05
N GLN A 76 -10.38 -1.25 7.99
CA GLN A 76 -11.53 -1.65 8.84
C GLN A 76 -11.30 -1.39 10.33
N ALA A 77 -10.04 -1.42 10.77
CA ALA A 77 -9.69 -1.19 12.15
C ALA A 77 -8.99 0.18 12.30
N THR A 78 -9.33 0.90 13.37
CA THR A 78 -8.82 2.25 13.63
C THR A 78 -7.31 2.29 13.79
N ASP A 79 -6.74 1.30 14.48
CA ASP A 79 -5.30 1.12 14.64
C ASP A 79 -4.61 0.88 13.29
N HIS A 80 -5.22 0.07 12.43
CA HIS A 80 -4.70 -0.20 11.10
C HIS A 80 -4.72 1.06 10.22
N LEU A 81 -5.81 1.84 10.23
CA LEU A 81 -5.86 3.13 9.54
C LEU A 81 -4.84 4.11 10.10
N PHE A 82 -4.72 4.20 11.42
CA PHE A 82 -3.82 5.13 12.09
C PHE A 82 -2.36 4.87 11.70
N MET A 83 -1.89 3.63 11.79
CA MET A 83 -0.51 3.28 11.47
C MET A 83 -0.19 3.51 9.99
N ASN A 84 -1.11 3.20 9.08
CA ASN A 84 -0.93 3.48 7.65
C ASN A 84 -0.90 4.98 7.35
N THR A 85 -1.82 5.73 7.95
CA THR A 85 -1.90 7.19 7.78
C THR A 85 -0.65 7.87 8.34
N LEU A 86 -0.15 7.39 9.48
CA LEU A 86 1.10 7.85 10.07
C LEU A 86 2.29 7.55 9.15
N GLY A 87 2.40 6.34 8.61
CA GLY A 87 3.45 5.96 7.67
C GLY A 87 3.41 6.81 6.38
N LEU A 88 2.22 7.02 5.81
CA LEU A 88 2.01 7.92 4.68
C LEU A 88 2.47 9.34 5.00
N TRP A 89 2.02 9.91 6.11
CA TRP A 89 2.32 11.28 6.50
C TRP A 89 3.81 11.51 6.76
N MET A 90 4.47 10.60 7.47
CA MET A 90 5.87 10.76 7.84
C MET A 90 6.83 10.59 6.66
N PHE A 91 6.51 9.69 5.72
CA PHE A 91 7.47 9.27 4.71
C PHE A 91 7.14 9.78 3.31
N CYS A 92 5.87 9.71 2.89
CA CYS A 92 5.52 9.95 1.50
C CYS A 92 5.65 11.40 1.00
N PRO A 93 5.43 12.47 1.79
CA PRO A 93 5.56 13.85 1.31
C PRO A 93 6.94 14.13 0.69
N ALA A 94 8.02 13.85 1.45
CA ALA A 94 9.39 14.05 0.98
C ALA A 94 9.72 13.21 -0.28
N VAL A 95 9.21 11.97 -0.33
CA VAL A 95 9.40 11.09 -1.48
C VAL A 95 8.61 11.57 -2.69
N ALA A 96 7.37 12.03 -2.50
CA ALA A 96 6.53 12.57 -3.58
C ALA A 96 7.10 13.88 -4.15
N GLN A 97 7.66 14.75 -3.31
CA GLN A 97 8.35 15.97 -3.72
C GLN A 97 9.61 15.66 -4.55
N SER A 98 10.41 14.68 -4.12
CA SER A 98 11.66 14.32 -4.81
C SER A 98 11.44 13.54 -6.12
N LEU A 99 10.47 12.62 -6.17
CA LEU A 99 10.15 11.84 -7.38
C LEU A 99 9.23 12.56 -8.36
N GLY A 100 8.45 13.52 -7.87
CA GLY A 100 7.31 14.08 -8.57
C GLY A 100 6.07 13.18 -8.50
N SER A 101 4.92 13.83 -8.38
CA SER A 101 3.60 13.22 -8.13
C SER A 101 3.24 12.07 -9.08
N TYR A 102 3.53 12.19 -10.38
CA TYR A 102 3.24 11.13 -11.34
C TYR A 102 4.11 9.87 -11.13
N ALA A 103 5.40 10.04 -10.84
CA ALA A 103 6.29 8.90 -10.60
C ALA A 103 5.96 8.24 -9.27
N PHE A 104 5.73 9.05 -8.23
CA PHE A 104 5.25 8.58 -6.93
C PHE A 104 3.98 7.73 -7.07
N LEU A 105 2.95 8.25 -7.75
CA LEU A 105 1.68 7.55 -7.91
C LEU A 105 1.83 6.21 -8.63
N LYS A 106 2.70 6.15 -9.66
CA LYS A 106 3.00 4.87 -10.34
C LYS A 106 3.61 3.85 -9.40
N VAL A 107 4.62 4.24 -8.62
CA VAL A 107 5.26 3.32 -7.66
C VAL A 107 4.25 2.88 -6.60
N TYR A 108 3.42 3.79 -6.10
CA TYR A 108 2.39 3.51 -5.11
C TYR A 108 1.37 2.48 -5.64
N LEU A 109 0.77 2.74 -6.80
CA LEU A 109 -0.27 1.87 -7.37
C LEU A 109 0.28 0.53 -7.86
N THR A 110 1.48 0.52 -8.48
CA THR A 110 2.11 -0.75 -8.88
C THR A 110 2.54 -1.55 -7.65
N GLY A 111 3.01 -0.88 -6.59
CA GLY A 111 3.29 -1.49 -5.29
C GLY A 111 2.08 -2.16 -4.66
N ALA A 112 0.92 -1.48 -4.66
CA ALA A 112 -0.36 -2.05 -4.21
C ALA A 112 -0.73 -3.32 -5.01
N ILE A 113 -0.63 -3.26 -6.33
CA ILE A 113 -0.90 -4.41 -7.19
C ILE A 113 0.04 -5.58 -6.85
N GLY A 114 1.35 -5.31 -6.73
CA GLY A 114 2.33 -6.33 -6.39
C GLY A 114 2.14 -6.94 -5.00
N CYS A 115 1.72 -6.13 -4.03
CA CYS A 115 1.29 -6.58 -2.71
C CYS A 115 0.14 -7.58 -2.82
N ASP A 116 -0.95 -7.18 -3.48
CA ASP A 116 -2.14 -8.01 -3.57
C ASP A 116 -1.95 -9.29 -4.38
N LEU A 117 -1.14 -9.25 -5.44
CA LEU A 117 -0.80 -10.45 -6.20
C LEU A 117 -0.02 -11.46 -5.35
N MET A 118 0.95 -10.99 -4.56
CA MET A 118 1.70 -11.87 -3.65
C MET A 118 0.80 -12.41 -2.54
N SER A 119 -0.05 -11.55 -1.95
CA SER A 119 -1.00 -11.95 -0.92
C SER A 119 -1.99 -13.00 -1.44
N ALA A 120 -2.58 -12.77 -2.62
CA ALA A 120 -3.51 -13.70 -3.24
C ALA A 120 -2.86 -15.04 -3.58
N TYR A 121 -1.62 -15.03 -4.07
CA TYR A 121 -0.86 -16.25 -4.34
C TYR A 121 -0.58 -17.04 -3.05
N TRP A 122 -0.13 -16.35 -2.00
CA TRP A 122 0.21 -16.98 -0.72
C TRP A 122 -1.01 -17.53 0.01
N ASN A 123 -2.13 -16.79 -0.05
CA ASN A 123 -3.37 -17.08 0.65
C ASN A 123 -4.42 -17.75 -0.25
N GLN A 124 -4.03 -18.33 -1.39
CA GLN A 124 -4.95 -18.90 -2.38
C GLN A 124 -5.90 -20.01 -1.86
N ASN A 125 -5.55 -20.64 -0.74
CA ASN A 125 -6.34 -21.68 -0.07
C ASN A 125 -6.91 -21.21 1.28
N ARG A 126 -6.94 -19.90 1.52
CA ARG A 126 -7.38 -19.29 2.78
C ARG A 126 -8.44 -18.22 2.50
N PHE A 127 -9.40 -18.09 3.41
CA PHE A 127 -10.36 -16.99 3.36
C PHE A 127 -9.73 -15.73 4.00
N THR A 128 -8.73 -15.18 3.33
CA THR A 128 -8.00 -13.99 3.77
C THR A 128 -8.08 -12.93 2.70
N ARG A 129 -8.31 -11.68 3.13
CA ARG A 129 -8.41 -10.51 2.27
C ARG A 129 -7.26 -9.55 2.59
N SER A 130 -6.60 -9.06 1.55
CA SER A 130 -5.65 -7.96 1.61
C SER A 130 -6.40 -6.63 1.57
N MET A 131 -5.97 -5.72 2.44
CA MET A 131 -6.41 -4.33 2.46
C MET A 131 -5.39 -3.47 3.21
N GLY A 132 -5.35 -2.18 2.91
CA GLY A 132 -4.50 -1.20 3.56
C GLY A 132 -3.38 -0.67 2.68
N ALA A 133 -2.85 0.50 3.03
CA ALA A 133 -1.83 1.19 2.26
C ALA A 133 -0.41 0.61 2.43
N SER A 134 -0.21 -0.31 3.36
CA SER A 134 1.10 -0.75 3.85
C SER A 134 1.93 -1.44 2.77
N GLY A 135 1.32 -2.24 1.89
CA GLY A 135 2.00 -2.84 0.75
C GLY A 135 2.54 -1.79 -0.24
N ALA A 136 1.77 -0.74 -0.51
CA ALA A 136 2.21 0.38 -1.33
C ALA A 136 3.30 1.20 -0.64
N LEU A 137 3.20 1.41 0.68
CA LEU A 137 4.25 2.02 1.50
C LEU A 137 5.56 1.22 1.42
N CYS A 138 5.51 -0.12 1.55
CA CYS A 138 6.67 -1.00 1.41
C CYS A 138 7.34 -0.84 0.05
N ALA A 139 6.55 -0.72 -1.03
CA ALA A 139 7.09 -0.46 -2.37
C ALA A 139 7.77 0.91 -2.49
N ILE A 140 7.17 1.97 -1.93
CA ILE A 140 7.76 3.31 -1.93
C ILE A 140 9.07 3.32 -1.11
N MET A 141 9.08 2.69 0.07
CA MET A 141 10.25 2.60 0.93
C MET A 141 11.39 1.84 0.25
N SER A 142 11.12 0.66 -0.31
CA SER A 142 12.15 -0.17 -0.94
C SER A 142 12.67 0.46 -2.23
N PHE A 143 11.80 1.04 -3.05
CA PHE A 143 12.19 1.80 -4.24
C PHE A 143 13.12 2.97 -3.86
N THR A 144 12.74 3.73 -2.82
CA THR A 144 13.53 4.88 -2.34
C THR A 144 14.86 4.45 -1.73
N ALA A 145 14.89 3.36 -0.97
CA ALA A 145 16.12 2.79 -0.42
C ALA A 145 17.12 2.40 -1.53
N CYS A 146 16.62 1.83 -2.63
CA CYS A 146 17.46 1.52 -3.79
C CYS A 146 17.93 2.76 -4.55
N MET A 147 17.04 3.76 -4.73
CA MET A 147 17.36 5.03 -5.38
C MET A 147 18.35 5.88 -4.59
N SER A 148 18.28 5.84 -3.26
CA SER A 148 19.07 6.68 -2.37
C SER A 148 19.55 5.87 -1.16
N PRO A 149 20.62 5.06 -1.32
CA PRO A 149 21.11 4.16 -0.25
C PRO A 149 21.61 4.89 1.01
N ARG A 150 21.91 6.19 0.90
CA ARG A 150 22.29 7.06 2.02
C ARG A 150 21.11 7.78 2.67
N ALA A 151 19.89 7.62 2.15
CA ALA A 151 18.71 8.20 2.76
C ALA A 151 18.51 7.63 4.16
N SER A 152 18.12 8.50 5.09
CA SER A 152 17.74 8.12 6.44
C SER A 152 16.33 8.59 6.73
N VAL A 153 15.65 7.87 7.62
CA VAL A 153 14.32 8.19 8.12
C VAL A 153 14.36 8.15 9.64
N ALA A 154 13.62 9.04 10.29
CA ALA A 154 13.44 8.99 11.73
C ALA A 154 12.31 7.99 12.05
N LEU A 155 12.69 6.80 12.54
CA LEU A 155 11.73 5.80 13.01
C LEU A 155 10.93 6.41 14.18
N TYR A 156 9.60 6.43 14.03
CA TYR A 156 8.66 7.14 14.92
C TYR A 156 8.97 8.63 15.14
N GLY A 157 9.77 9.24 14.26
CA GLY A 157 10.17 10.65 14.37
C GLY A 157 11.30 10.89 15.37
N ILE A 158 11.87 9.83 15.95
CA ILE A 158 12.84 9.94 17.06
C ILE A 158 14.19 9.34 16.65
N ILE A 159 14.20 8.12 16.12
CA ILE A 159 15.45 7.36 15.93
C ILE A 159 15.87 7.43 14.45
N PRO A 160 16.91 8.20 14.08
CA PRO A 160 17.38 8.22 12.71
C PRO A 160 17.99 6.87 12.35
N MET A 161 17.47 6.25 11.30
CA MET A 161 17.95 4.98 10.77
C MET A 161 18.16 5.08 9.26
N PRO A 162 19.19 4.42 8.71
CA PRO A 162 19.29 4.26 7.26
C PRO A 162 18.02 3.59 6.71
N LEU A 163 17.43 4.15 5.66
CA LEU A 163 16.18 3.66 5.10
C LEU A 163 16.29 2.20 4.65
N TRP A 164 17.43 1.80 4.10
CA TRP A 164 17.68 0.41 3.71
C TRP A 164 17.59 -0.55 4.91
N ALA A 165 18.01 -0.12 6.11
CA ALA A 165 17.96 -0.93 7.32
C ALA A 165 16.51 -1.09 7.81
N VAL A 166 15.70 -0.03 7.73
CA VAL A 166 14.26 -0.10 8.03
C VAL A 166 13.56 -1.07 7.07
N VAL A 167 13.81 -0.95 5.76
CA VAL A 167 13.25 -1.85 4.75
C VAL A 167 13.68 -3.31 5.00
N ALA A 168 14.97 -3.54 5.30
CA ALA A 168 15.45 -4.88 5.61
C ALA A 168 14.80 -5.45 6.87
N GLY A 169 14.63 -4.64 7.92
CA GLY A 169 13.97 -5.04 9.16
C GLY A 169 12.51 -5.43 8.94
N ILE A 170 11.75 -4.59 8.22
CA ILE A 170 10.35 -4.87 7.84
C ILE A 170 10.29 -6.16 7.04
N PHE A 171 11.13 -6.32 6.01
CA PHE A 171 11.16 -7.50 5.17
C PHE A 171 11.47 -8.80 5.93
N LEU A 172 12.43 -8.76 6.87
CA LEU A 172 12.75 -9.91 7.71
C LEU A 172 11.61 -10.25 8.68
N TYR A 173 10.97 -9.23 9.25
CA TYR A 173 9.79 -9.41 10.10
C TYR A 173 8.62 -10.03 9.31
N ASP A 174 8.39 -9.55 8.08
CA ASP A 174 7.35 -10.08 7.20
C ASP A 174 7.65 -11.53 6.77
N LEU A 175 8.91 -11.87 6.48
CA LEU A 175 9.30 -13.26 6.18
C LEU A 175 9.02 -14.19 7.35
N TYR A 176 9.36 -13.76 8.57
CA TYR A 176 9.06 -14.51 9.78
C TYR A 176 7.55 -14.65 9.99
N GLY A 177 6.79 -13.57 9.83
CA GLY A 177 5.33 -13.55 9.97
C GLY A 177 4.62 -14.44 8.95
N ALA A 178 5.00 -14.34 7.67
CA ALA A 178 4.44 -15.15 6.58
C ALA A 178 4.68 -16.66 6.79
N ARG A 179 5.83 -17.03 7.40
CA ARG A 179 6.15 -18.42 7.75
C ARG A 179 5.40 -18.93 8.97
N SER A 180 5.12 -18.06 9.95
CA SER A 180 4.60 -18.45 11.27
C SER A 180 3.12 -18.86 11.28
N ARG A 181 2.46 -18.90 10.11
CA ARG A 181 1.12 -19.49 9.82
C ARG A 181 -0.06 -19.10 10.74
N GLY A 182 0.09 -18.13 11.64
CA GLY A 182 -0.99 -17.66 12.52
C GLY A 182 -2.04 -16.80 11.81
N HIS A 183 -3.24 -16.73 12.41
CA HIS A 183 -4.27 -15.73 12.06
C HIS A 183 -3.86 -14.38 12.66
N VAL A 184 -3.06 -13.63 11.92
CA VAL A 184 -2.63 -12.28 12.31
C VAL A 184 -3.24 -11.30 11.33
N SER A 185 -3.66 -10.14 11.83
CA SER A 185 -4.32 -9.09 11.04
C SER A 185 -3.42 -8.44 9.98
N THR A 186 -2.12 -8.72 10.00
CA THR A 186 -1.12 -8.15 9.10
C THR A 186 -0.89 -9.02 7.86
N ASP A 187 -0.94 -8.40 6.68
CA ASP A 187 -0.66 -9.09 5.41
C ASP A 187 0.84 -9.16 5.10
N PHE A 188 1.54 -10.05 5.82
CA PHE A 188 2.98 -10.26 5.66
C PHE A 188 3.39 -10.63 4.24
N ALA A 189 2.63 -11.50 3.58
CA ALA A 189 2.91 -11.91 2.20
C ALA A 189 2.73 -10.71 1.25
N GLY A 190 1.69 -9.91 1.46
CA GLY A 190 1.47 -8.66 0.74
C GLY A 190 2.63 -7.69 0.88
N HIS A 191 3.12 -7.45 2.10
CA HIS A 191 4.25 -6.55 2.33
C HIS A 191 5.54 -7.00 1.62
N ILE A 192 5.81 -8.31 1.58
CA ILE A 192 6.90 -8.89 0.79
C ILE A 192 6.70 -8.56 -0.69
N GLY A 193 5.49 -8.76 -1.22
CA GLY A 193 5.13 -8.44 -2.60
C GLY A 193 5.35 -6.96 -2.93
N GLY A 194 4.91 -6.05 -2.06
CA GLY A 194 5.14 -4.61 -2.20
C GLY A 194 6.62 -4.26 -2.20
N THR A 195 7.38 -4.79 -1.23
CA THR A 195 8.83 -4.58 -1.11
C THR A 195 9.58 -5.02 -2.37
N LEU A 196 9.32 -6.23 -2.85
CA LEU A 196 9.94 -6.77 -4.07
C LEU A 196 9.53 -5.97 -5.31
N THR A 197 8.30 -5.50 -5.37
CA THR A 197 7.80 -4.67 -6.47
C THR A 197 8.54 -3.33 -6.55
N GLY A 198 8.73 -2.65 -5.41
CA GLY A 198 9.51 -1.41 -5.36
C GLY A 198 10.97 -1.61 -5.82
N MET A 199 11.62 -2.68 -5.36
CA MET A 199 12.97 -3.05 -5.82
C MET A 199 13.00 -3.33 -7.33
N GLY A 200 12.02 -4.10 -7.84
CA GLY A 200 11.88 -4.42 -9.25
C GLY A 200 11.68 -3.18 -10.12
N LEU A 201 10.84 -2.23 -9.69
CA LEU A 201 10.62 -0.95 -10.37
C LEU A 201 11.89 -0.12 -10.46
N PHE A 202 12.72 -0.12 -9.40
CA PHE A 202 14.03 0.52 -9.44
C PHE A 202 14.95 -0.14 -10.47
N LEU A 203 15.02 -1.47 -10.50
CA LEU A 203 15.84 -2.20 -11.48
C LEU A 203 15.40 -1.91 -12.91
N VAL A 204 14.09 -1.84 -13.17
CA VAL A 204 13.54 -1.45 -14.47
C VAL A 204 13.94 -0.02 -14.83
N ARG A 205 13.77 0.93 -13.90
CA ARG A 205 14.19 2.33 -14.11
C ARG A 205 15.67 2.43 -14.48
N ARG A 206 16.53 1.73 -13.73
CA ARG A 206 17.98 1.68 -13.96
C ARG A 206 18.32 1.09 -15.33
N ARG A 207 17.67 -0.01 -15.73
CA ARG A 207 17.87 -0.64 -17.05
C ARG A 207 17.45 0.25 -18.21
N LEU A 208 16.39 1.03 -18.03
CA LEU A 208 15.86 1.94 -19.06
C LEU A 208 16.60 3.29 -19.13
N GLY A 209 17.61 3.51 -18.28
CA GLY A 209 18.37 4.76 -18.26
C GLY A 209 17.51 5.99 -17.93
N ILE A 210 16.40 5.79 -17.21
CA ILE A 210 15.53 6.89 -16.80
C ILE A 210 16.22 7.61 -15.63
N PRO A 211 16.61 8.89 -15.78
CA PRO A 211 17.21 9.67 -14.69
C PRO A 211 16.20 9.79 -13.55
#